data_AF-A0A822IZ67-F1
#
_entry.id   AF-A0A822IZ67-F1
#
_cell.length_a   1.000
_cell.length_b   1.000
_cell.length_c   1.000
_cell.angle_alpha   90.00
_cell.angle_beta   90.00
_cell.angle_gamma   90.00
#
_symmetry.space_group_name_H-M   'P 1'
#
loop_
_entity.id
_entity.type
_entity.pdbx_description
1 polymer ?
#
loop_
_entity_poly.entity_id
_entity_poly.type
_entity_poly.pdbx_seq_one_letter_code
_entity_poly.pdbx_strand_id
1 'polypeptide(L)' 'MRIVKKIKLVGETGIGLEILKEQEYGFKIRIGDYRALCDIYYNPGKVIIRVVEHRKNV' A
#
# COMPACT_ATOMS: atom_id res chain seq x y z
N MET A 1 -6.29 11.89 7.63
CA MET A 1 -5.95 11.81 6.19
C MET A 1 -6.83 10.73 5.54
N ARG A 2 -7.50 11.00 4.41
CA ARG A 2 -8.35 10.01 3.71
C ARG A 2 -7.48 8.97 2.98
N ILE A 3 -7.89 7.70 2.98
CA ILE A 3 -7.15 6.56 2.37
C ILE A 3 -6.76 6.85 0.91
N VAL A 4 -7.70 7.34 0.11
CA VAL A 4 -7.47 7.67 -1.31
C VAL A 4 -6.35 8.69 -1.50
N LYS A 5 -6.26 9.72 -0.65
CA LYS A 5 -5.18 10.72 -0.72
C LYS A 5 -3.81 10.11 -0.42
N LYS A 6 -3.74 9.19 0.55
CA LYS A 6 -2.49 8.51 0.91
C LYS A 6 -2.04 7.55 -0.19
N ILE A 7 -2.96 6.79 -0.78
CA ILE A 7 -2.66 5.90 -1.91
C ILE A 7 -2.15 6.71 -3.11
N LYS A 8 -2.81 7.84 -3.44
CA LYS A 8 -2.37 8.70 -4.53
C LYS A 8 -0.95 9.24 -4.31
N LEU A 9 -0.67 9.75 -3.11
CA LEU A 9 0.67 10.21 -2.73
C LEU A 9 1.72 9.09 -2.86
N VAL A 10 1.38 7.88 -2.40
CA VAL A 10 2.28 6.72 -2.49
C VAL A 10 2.52 6.33 -3.96
N GLY A 11 1.49 6.37 -4.81
CA GLY A 11 1.63 6.10 -6.25
C GLY A 11 2.48 7.14 -6.98
N GLU A 12 2.43 8.42 -6.56
CA GLU A 12 3.21 9.51 -7.18
C GLU A 12 4.67 9.55 -6.71
N THR A 13 4.92 9.19 -5.46
CA THR A 13 6.24 9.43 -4.81
C THR A 13 6.97 8.17 -4.40
N GLY A 14 6.28 7.03 -4.30
CA GLY A 14 6.79 5.80 -3.67
C GLY A 14 6.96 5.89 -2.16
N ILE A 15 6.69 7.04 -1.53
CA ILE A 15 6.97 7.27 -0.10
C ILE A 15 5.91 6.61 0.77
N GLY A 16 6.34 5.72 1.65
CA GLY A 16 5.48 4.99 2.58
C GLY A 16 5.09 3.58 2.11
N LEU A 17 5.81 3.06 1.11
CA LEU A 17 5.80 1.65 0.76
C LEU A 17 6.78 0.88 1.62
N GLU A 18 6.28 -0.18 2.24
CA GLU A 18 7.08 -1.13 2.99
C GLU A 18 7.01 -2.47 2.27
N ILE A 19 8.16 -3.02 1.88
CA ILE A 19 8.25 -4.37 1.31
C ILE A 19 7.92 -5.38 2.41
N LEU A 20 7.06 -6.35 2.12
CA LEU A 20 6.85 -7.47 3.04
C LEU A 20 8.05 -8.41 3.04
N LYS A 21 8.32 -9.05 4.18
CA LYS A 21 9.49 -9.93 4.35
C LYS A 21 9.55 -11.03 3.28
N GLU A 22 8.40 -11.55 2.92
CA GLU A 22 8.23 -12.47 1.79
C GLU A 22 7.84 -11.62 0.57
N GLN A 23 8.81 -11.39 -0.32
CA GLN A 23 8.66 -10.48 -1.47
C GLN A 23 7.50 -10.89 -2.41
N GLU A 24 7.13 -12.17 -2.42
CA GLU A 24 5.98 -12.69 -3.16
C GLU A 24 4.64 -12.08 -2.69
N TYR A 25 4.57 -11.60 -1.45
CA TYR A 25 3.37 -10.97 -0.90
C TYR A 25 3.29 -9.49 -1.23
N GLY A 26 4.26 -8.90 -1.94
CA GLY A 26 4.20 -7.52 -2.43
C GLY A 26 4.48 -6.46 -1.36
N PHE A 27 3.74 -5.35 -1.42
CA PHE A 27 4.00 -4.15 -0.63
C PHE A 27 2.87 -3.87 0.37
N LYS A 28 3.22 -3.16 1.43
CA LYS A 28 2.31 -2.69 2.47
C LYS A 28 2.35 -1.17 2.54
N ILE A 29 1.19 -0.54 2.64
CA ILE A 29 1.03 0.88 2.89
C ILE A 29 0.39 1.07 4.27
N ARG A 30 1.00 1.89 5.12
CA ARG A 30 0.42 2.32 6.39
C ARG A 30 -0.44 3.57 6.22
N ILE A 31 -1.69 3.50 6.67
CA ILE A 31 -2.66 4.60 6.58
C ILE A 31 -3.33 4.80 7.94
N GLY A 32 -2.65 5.51 8.84
CA GLY A 32 -3.12 5.65 10.23
C GLY A 32 -3.20 4.29 10.92
N ASP A 33 -4.39 3.92 11.36
CA ASP A 33 -4.71 2.62 11.96
C ASP A 33 -5.09 1.54 10.94
N TYR A 34 -5.10 1.85 9.65
CA TYR A 34 -5.31 0.88 8.58
C TYR A 34 -3.99 0.49 7.91
N ARG A 35 -3.98 -0.72 7.35
CA ARG A 35 -2.92 -1.23 6.49
C ARG A 35 -3.55 -1.67 5.17
N ALA A 36 -2.89 -1.33 4.07
CA ALA A 36 -3.26 -1.80 2.75
C ALA A 36 -2.18 -2.72 2.21
N LEU A 37 -2.56 -3.90 1.73
CA LEU A 37 -1.72 -4.77 0.93
C LEU A 37 -1.85 -4.36 -0.53
N CYS A 38 -0.73 -4.20 -1.22
CA CYS A 38 -0.75 -3.75 -2.60
C CYS A 38 0.37 -4.34 -3.46
N ASP A 39 0.08 -4.42 -4.75
CA ASP A 39 1.05 -4.73 -5.80
C ASP A 39 1.42 -3.45 -6.54
N ILE A 40 2.71 -3.35 -6.89
CA ILE A 40 3.23 -2.23 -7.66
C ILE A 40 3.74 -2.77 -8.99
N TYR A 41 3.17 -2.24 -10.04
CA TYR A 41 3.63 -2.45 -11.40
C TYR A 41 4.32 -1.18 -11.85
N TYR A 42 5.55 -1.31 -12.31
CA TYR A 42 6.34 -0.17 -12.78
C TYR A 42 6.09 0.15 -14.26
N ASN A 43 5.47 -0.77 -15.02
CA ASN A 43 5.13 -0.56 -16.42
C ASN A 43 3.85 -1.33 -16.83
N PRO A 44 2.68 -0.67 -16.99
CA PRO A 44 2.41 0.73 -16.67
C PRO A 44 2.44 0.98 -15.16
N GLY A 45 2.82 2.20 -14.75
CA GLY A 45 2.85 2.63 -13.34
C GLY A 45 1.47 2.47 -12.68
N LYS A 46 1.27 1.38 -11.94
CA LYS A 46 -0.02 1.02 -11.35
C LYS A 46 0.18 0.46 -9.95
N VAL A 47 -0.63 0.95 -9.01
CA VAL A 47 -0.75 0.38 -7.67
C VAL A 47 -2.09 -0.33 -7.58
N ILE A 48 -2.07 -1.64 -7.34
CA ILE A 48 -3.28 -2.44 -7.13
C ILE A 48 -3.42 -2.69 -5.64
N ILE A 49 -4.49 -2.19 -5.02
CA ILE A 49 -4.80 -2.49 -3.62
C ILE A 49 -5.55 -3.82 -3.58
N ARG A 50 -5.00 -4.82 -2.88
CA ARG A 50 -5.62 -6.13 -2.70
C ARG A 50 -6.57 -6.15 -1.51
N VAL A 51 -6.10 -5.68 -0.37
CA VAL A 51 -6.83 -5.72 0.90
C VAL A 51 -6.57 -4.44 1.67
N VAL A 52 -7.60 -3.92 2.34
CA VAL A 52 -7.47 -2.84 3.33
C VAL A 52 -8.09 -3.31 4.63
N GLU A 53 -7.27 -3.40 5.67
CA GLU A 53 -7.69 -3.90 6.97
C GLU A 53 -7.26 -2.97 8.09
N HIS A 54 -8.07 -2.96 9.16
CA HIS A 54 -7.77 -2.21 10.36
C HIS A 54 -6.73 -2.98 11.20
N ARG A 55 -5.75 -2.28 11.76
CA ARG A 55 -4.65 -2.84 12.56
C ARG A 55 -5.12 -3.70 13.74
N LYS A 56 -6.30 -3.43 14.30
CA LYS A 56 -6.83 -4.26 15.40
C LYS A 56 -7.19 -5.68 14.95
N ASN A 57 -7.32 -5.92 13.65
CA ASN A 57 -7.68 -7.21 13.06
C ASN A 57 -6.51 -7.86 12.29
N VAL A 58 -5.31 -7.24 12.32
CA VAL A 58 -4.09 -7.66 11.61
C VAL A 58 -2.92 -7.82 12.58
#